data_AF-A0A8K1C356-F1
#
_entry.id   AF-A0A8K1C356-F1
#
_cell.length_a   1.000
_cell.length_b   1.000
_cell.length_c   1.000
_cell.angle_alpha   90.00
_cell.angle_beta   90.00
_cell.angle_gamma   90.00
#
_symmetry.space_group_name_H-M   'P 1'
#
loop_
_entity.id
_entity.type
_entity.pdbx_description
1 polymer ?
#
loop_
_entity_poly.entity_id
_entity_poly.type
_entity_poly.pdbx_seq_one_letter_code
_entity_poly.pdbx_strand_id
1 'polypeptide(L)'
;MLYRAGFLCFVARIFVNHGLFKFVMDGVVVSALSLVIIILLFFSLDVIKVLVSHYEFWFISALNAVHWMLFSWALGSSRALICGFAWFSLQSVSFVDANHRSFRQTIASVILATPLLVGTCMVLSFQLVDDARTFDIVVSGDKKAALSDMLEFTTFTLAVFMVKLAIVKRNRIHSSFPGYSNVPCVLCKATLRLRPVRLGSSRRHGITVEGVLVKLGRERSRDRLSKQQLILGRLPAHQIDARHTFAPISYLLSHPAWLRHRRGLRFALKTVGLTGYCALAWPMVSTLFGISSVSTSPSISVSALLVTVNGFSAVLGFGCTLVFCGTFVLFYQRELLKLVLLNFDFLFSSAQATLYTLCLCDMARWNDEHTLVMFSWLVWLLWALTLDALTPVVKRDIFRFSKRLAAPVMITILAANCTVFYVLIFSPKATVGGRELLRVTVHSSYVYSVRTNEIVLGRVVMMFLWCSRQVVLLLTRKEDELNLIRGFVEYLSPYASFPSFRAGPVAPSTSASCDDGRRNRLRELRLGERVVVIPSPLTDGPRQH
;
A
#
# COMPACT_ATOMS: atom_id res chain seq x y z
N MET A 1 -25.49 -18.66 5.55
CA MET A 1 -24.91 -19.96 5.94
C MET A 1 -24.55 -20.79 4.71
N LEU A 2 -25.45 -20.90 3.72
CA LEU A 2 -25.21 -21.59 2.42
C LEU A 2 -23.85 -21.30 1.77
N TYR A 3 -23.46 -20.03 1.65
CA TYR A 3 -22.15 -19.65 1.09
C TYR A 3 -20.93 -20.23 1.86
N ARG A 4 -21.01 -20.33 3.19
CA ARG A 4 -19.93 -20.92 4.01
C ARG A 4 -19.90 -22.44 3.88
N ALA A 5 -21.07 -23.07 3.83
CA ALA A 5 -21.19 -24.50 3.58
C ALA A 5 -20.61 -24.86 2.20
N GLY A 6 -20.94 -24.10 1.15
CA GLY A 6 -20.37 -24.30 -0.18
C GLY A 6 -18.84 -24.18 -0.22
N PHE A 7 -18.27 -23.21 0.50
CA PHE A 7 -16.82 -23.05 0.60
C PHE A 7 -16.13 -24.17 1.42
N LEU A 8 -16.77 -24.66 2.49
CA LEU A 8 -16.26 -25.81 3.24
C LEU A 8 -16.34 -27.11 2.42
N CYS A 9 -17.44 -27.31 1.68
CA CYS A 9 -17.58 -28.41 0.73
C CYS A 9 -16.51 -28.35 -0.37
N PHE A 10 -16.14 -27.14 -0.82
CA PHE A 10 -15.01 -26.94 -1.74
C PHE A 10 -13.70 -27.43 -1.16
N VAL A 11 -13.35 -27.03 0.07
CA VAL A 11 -12.11 -27.48 0.73
C VAL A 11 -12.13 -29.00 0.90
N ALA A 12 -13.24 -29.57 1.37
CA ALA A 12 -13.38 -31.01 1.50
C ALA A 12 -13.16 -31.74 0.16
N ARG A 13 -13.65 -31.18 -0.96
CA ARG A 13 -13.48 -31.78 -2.28
C ARG A 13 -12.04 -31.82 -2.78
N ILE A 14 -11.19 -30.88 -2.36
CA ILE A 14 -9.75 -30.90 -2.71
C ILE A 14 -9.12 -32.22 -2.24
N PHE A 15 -9.58 -32.78 -1.12
CA PHE A 15 -9.02 -33.99 -0.50
C PHE A 15 -9.76 -35.29 -0.88
N VAL A 16 -10.94 -35.23 -1.50
CA VAL A 16 -11.75 -36.43 -1.80
C VAL A 16 -11.49 -36.92 -3.23
N ASN A 17 -11.48 -38.26 -3.41
CA ASN A 17 -11.21 -38.92 -4.68
C ASN A 17 -12.37 -38.77 -5.71
N HIS A 18 -12.11 -38.97 -7.00
CA HIS A 18 -12.95 -38.48 -8.10
C HIS A 18 -14.34 -39.17 -8.23
N GLY A 19 -14.43 -40.46 -7.90
CA GLY A 19 -15.57 -41.31 -8.27
C GLY A 19 -16.88 -41.09 -7.50
N LEU A 20 -16.83 -40.68 -6.23
CA LEU A 20 -18.02 -40.65 -5.37
C LEU A 20 -18.85 -39.35 -5.45
N PHE A 21 -18.31 -38.28 -6.04
CA PHE A 21 -18.86 -36.92 -5.82
C PHE A 21 -19.51 -36.25 -7.03
N LYS A 22 -19.60 -36.91 -8.20
CA LYS A 22 -20.05 -36.25 -9.44
C LYS A 22 -21.42 -35.58 -9.32
N PHE A 23 -22.43 -36.28 -8.78
CA PHE A 23 -23.79 -35.72 -8.64
C PHE A 23 -23.90 -34.62 -7.59
N VAL A 24 -23.15 -34.74 -6.49
CA VAL A 24 -23.10 -33.70 -5.45
C VAL A 24 -22.45 -32.42 -6.00
N MET A 25 -21.47 -32.56 -6.91
CA MET A 25 -20.77 -31.44 -7.53
C MET A 25 -21.68 -30.60 -8.43
N ASP A 26 -22.50 -31.22 -9.27
CA ASP A 26 -23.42 -30.47 -10.14
C ASP A 26 -24.40 -29.63 -9.31
N GLY A 27 -24.93 -30.20 -8.23
CA GLY A 27 -25.77 -29.46 -7.27
C GLY A 27 -25.05 -28.32 -6.54
N VAL A 28 -23.79 -28.54 -6.13
CA VAL A 28 -22.96 -27.50 -5.49
C VAL A 28 -22.63 -26.38 -6.47
N VAL A 29 -22.31 -26.70 -7.73
CA VAL A 29 -22.01 -25.70 -8.76
C VAL A 29 -23.25 -24.86 -9.10
N VAL A 30 -24.41 -25.50 -9.30
CA VAL A 30 -25.66 -24.79 -9.58
C VAL A 30 -26.01 -23.86 -8.40
N SER A 31 -25.98 -24.36 -7.17
CA SER A 31 -26.28 -23.54 -5.99
C SER A 31 -25.27 -22.40 -5.78
N ALA A 32 -23.99 -22.65 -6.06
CA ALA A 32 -22.94 -21.65 -6.05
C ALA A 32 -23.20 -20.54 -7.08
N LEU A 33 -23.52 -20.90 -8.33
CA LEU A 33 -23.84 -19.96 -9.40
C LEU A 33 -25.09 -19.12 -9.07
N SER A 34 -26.14 -19.74 -8.52
CA SER A 34 -27.32 -19.00 -8.05
C SER A 34 -26.96 -17.98 -6.97
N LEU A 35 -26.10 -18.34 -6.01
CA LEU A 35 -25.62 -17.40 -4.98
C LEU A 35 -24.80 -16.26 -5.59
N VAL A 36 -23.94 -16.55 -6.58
CA VAL A 36 -23.19 -15.52 -7.32
C VAL A 36 -24.14 -14.50 -7.95
N ILE A 37 -25.16 -14.97 -8.67
CA ILE A 37 -26.15 -14.10 -9.32
C ILE A 37 -26.87 -13.24 -8.29
N ILE A 38 -27.34 -13.84 -7.18
CA ILE A 38 -28.02 -13.11 -6.11
C ILE A 38 -27.11 -12.02 -5.53
N ILE A 39 -25.84 -12.31 -5.27
CA ILE A 39 -24.88 -11.33 -4.75
C ILE A 39 -24.70 -10.16 -5.73
N LEU A 40 -24.56 -10.46 -7.02
CA LEU A 40 -24.40 -9.44 -8.08
C LEU A 40 -25.60 -8.52 -8.18
N LEU A 41 -26.82 -9.04 -8.03
CA LEU A 41 -28.05 -8.25 -8.05
C LEU A 41 -28.13 -7.22 -6.90
N PHE A 42 -27.37 -7.41 -5.82
CA PHE A 42 -27.34 -6.48 -4.69
C PHE A 42 -26.23 -5.43 -4.76
N PHE A 43 -25.39 -5.44 -5.80
CA PHE A 43 -24.31 -4.47 -5.92
C PHE A 43 -24.81 -3.12 -6.45
N SER A 44 -24.39 -2.03 -5.80
CA SER A 44 -24.58 -0.68 -6.32
C SER A 44 -23.62 -0.42 -7.49
N LEU A 45 -24.18 -0.21 -8.69
CA LEU A 45 -23.41 0.08 -9.91
C LEU A 45 -22.60 1.39 -9.80
N ASP A 46 -23.15 2.41 -9.15
CA ASP A 46 -22.46 3.69 -8.96
C ASP A 46 -21.20 3.53 -8.10
N VAL A 47 -21.30 2.75 -7.02
CA VAL A 47 -20.16 2.46 -6.15
C VAL A 47 -19.14 1.57 -6.87
N ILE A 48 -19.58 0.59 -7.66
CA ILE A 48 -18.68 -0.22 -8.49
C ILE A 48 -17.90 0.68 -9.45
N LYS A 49 -18.55 1.62 -10.12
CA LYS A 49 -17.87 2.55 -11.05
C LYS A 49 -16.77 3.34 -10.36
N VAL A 50 -17.02 3.82 -9.14
CA VAL A 50 -16.00 4.50 -8.32
C VAL A 50 -14.90 3.53 -7.89
N LEU A 51 -15.26 2.33 -7.44
CA LEU A 51 -14.32 1.33 -6.94
C LEU A 51 -13.35 0.85 -8.04
N VAL A 52 -13.87 0.61 -9.24
CA VAL A 52 -13.09 0.23 -10.43
C VAL A 52 -12.15 1.35 -10.87
N SER A 53 -12.41 2.61 -10.52
CA SER A 53 -11.45 3.70 -10.78
C SER A 53 -10.21 3.66 -9.86
N HIS A 54 -10.24 2.85 -8.80
CA HIS A 54 -9.15 2.79 -7.82
C HIS A 54 -8.14 1.69 -8.14
N TYR A 55 -6.86 2.06 -8.13
CA TYR A 55 -5.76 1.11 -8.32
C TYR A 55 -5.80 -0.06 -7.33
N GLU A 56 -6.14 0.17 -6.06
CA GLU A 56 -6.22 -0.89 -5.03
C GLU A 56 -7.20 -2.00 -5.43
N PHE A 57 -8.31 -1.65 -6.07
CA PHE A 57 -9.29 -2.62 -6.55
C PHE A 57 -8.70 -3.49 -7.66
N TRP A 58 -8.11 -2.90 -8.70
CA TRP A 58 -7.49 -3.64 -9.80
C TRP A 58 -6.34 -4.51 -9.34
N PHE A 59 -5.50 -3.99 -8.44
CA PHE A 59 -4.38 -4.71 -7.87
C PHE A 59 -4.87 -5.99 -7.15
N ILE A 60 -5.84 -5.88 -6.24
CA ILE A 60 -6.39 -7.04 -5.52
C ILE A 60 -7.09 -8.00 -6.49
N SER A 61 -7.84 -7.47 -7.47
CA SER A 61 -8.58 -8.28 -8.45
C SER A 61 -7.66 -9.07 -9.38
N ALA A 62 -6.59 -8.43 -9.89
CA ALA A 62 -5.60 -9.08 -10.72
C ALA A 62 -4.81 -10.12 -9.93
N LEU A 63 -4.40 -9.80 -8.69
CA LEU A 63 -3.72 -10.73 -7.82
C LEU A 63 -4.60 -11.95 -7.48
N ASN A 64 -5.88 -11.72 -7.21
CA ASN A 64 -6.88 -12.77 -7.00
C ASN A 64 -7.06 -13.65 -8.24
N ALA A 65 -7.17 -13.04 -9.43
CA ALA A 65 -7.26 -13.77 -10.69
C ALA A 65 -6.01 -14.63 -10.93
N VAL A 66 -4.81 -14.06 -10.81
CA VAL A 66 -3.54 -14.79 -10.96
C VAL A 66 -3.47 -15.94 -9.98
N HIS A 67 -3.77 -15.70 -8.70
CA HIS A 67 -3.75 -16.76 -7.68
C HIS A 67 -4.63 -17.95 -8.06
N TRP A 68 -5.91 -17.71 -8.40
CA TRP A 68 -6.82 -18.81 -8.75
C TRP A 68 -6.54 -19.44 -10.11
N MET A 69 -5.95 -18.70 -11.05
CA MET A 69 -5.44 -19.28 -12.30
C MET A 69 -4.28 -20.25 -12.04
N LEU A 70 -3.30 -19.83 -11.22
CA LEU A 70 -2.17 -20.70 -10.83
C LEU A 70 -2.64 -21.92 -10.04
N PHE A 71 -3.58 -21.71 -9.10
CA PHE A 71 -4.17 -22.78 -8.30
C PHE A 71 -4.97 -23.77 -9.17
N SER A 72 -5.80 -23.25 -10.08
CA SER A 72 -6.55 -24.06 -11.05
C SER A 72 -5.64 -24.87 -11.95
N TRP A 73 -4.54 -24.26 -12.41
CA TRP A 73 -3.52 -24.93 -13.22
C TRP A 73 -2.88 -26.08 -12.44
N ALA A 74 -2.45 -25.82 -11.20
CA ALA A 74 -1.83 -26.82 -10.32
C ALA A 74 -2.74 -28.05 -10.10
N LEU A 75 -4.06 -27.84 -10.06
CA LEU A 75 -5.05 -28.91 -9.89
C LEU A 75 -5.38 -29.72 -11.15
N GLY A 76 -5.10 -29.21 -12.36
CA GLY A 76 -5.07 -29.98 -13.62
C GLY A 76 -6.33 -30.70 -14.12
N SER A 77 -7.48 -30.61 -13.43
CA SER A 77 -8.66 -31.46 -13.63
C SER A 77 -9.98 -30.67 -13.47
N SER A 78 -11.13 -31.35 -13.41
CA SER A 78 -12.45 -30.79 -13.08
C SER A 78 -12.48 -29.94 -11.79
N ARG A 79 -11.51 -30.13 -10.89
CA ARG A 79 -11.29 -29.29 -9.69
C ARG A 79 -11.05 -27.82 -10.06
N ALA A 80 -10.57 -27.52 -11.27
CA ALA A 80 -10.39 -26.19 -11.84
C ALA A 80 -11.68 -25.36 -11.85
N LEU A 81 -12.83 -25.98 -12.17
CA LEU A 81 -14.11 -25.27 -12.23
C LEU A 81 -14.49 -24.64 -10.89
N ILE A 82 -14.11 -25.29 -9.78
CA ILE A 82 -14.42 -24.79 -8.44
C ILE A 82 -13.55 -23.57 -8.08
N CYS A 83 -12.37 -23.45 -8.69
CA CYS A 83 -11.52 -22.28 -8.52
C CYS A 83 -12.20 -21.00 -9.03
N GLY A 84 -13.07 -21.10 -10.05
CA GLY A 84 -13.88 -19.97 -10.51
C GLY A 84 -14.85 -19.46 -9.45
N PHE A 85 -15.49 -20.37 -8.71
CA PHE A 85 -16.35 -19.98 -7.58
C PHE A 85 -15.53 -19.40 -6.42
N ALA A 86 -14.40 -20.01 -6.08
CA ALA A 86 -13.53 -19.52 -5.01
C ALA A 86 -12.92 -18.14 -5.35
N TRP A 87 -12.58 -17.93 -6.63
CA TRP A 87 -12.19 -16.63 -7.17
C TRP A 87 -13.29 -15.59 -7.00
N PHE A 88 -14.52 -15.89 -7.43
CA PHE A 88 -15.64 -14.96 -7.31
C PHE A 88 -15.96 -14.66 -5.84
N SER A 89 -15.92 -15.70 -5.01
CA SER A 89 -16.09 -15.64 -3.56
C SER A 89 -15.10 -14.64 -2.94
N LEU A 90 -13.81 -14.76 -3.25
CA LEU A 90 -12.80 -13.80 -2.78
C LEU A 90 -13.00 -12.41 -3.41
N GLN A 91 -13.37 -12.35 -4.69
CA GLN A 91 -13.59 -11.11 -5.41
C GLN A 91 -14.77 -10.30 -4.83
N SER A 92 -15.81 -10.98 -4.35
CA SER A 92 -16.97 -10.35 -3.71
C SER A 92 -16.59 -9.56 -2.45
N VAL A 93 -15.48 -9.93 -1.79
CA VAL A 93 -14.92 -9.22 -0.65
C VAL A 93 -14.33 -7.86 -1.07
N SER A 94 -13.73 -7.78 -2.27
CA SER A 94 -13.28 -6.49 -2.84
C SER A 94 -14.46 -5.58 -3.16
N PHE A 95 -15.64 -6.13 -3.47
CA PHE A 95 -16.88 -5.39 -3.70
C PHE A 95 -17.68 -5.07 -2.42
N VAL A 96 -17.08 -5.24 -1.23
CA VAL A 96 -17.75 -5.01 0.05
C VAL A 96 -18.43 -3.64 0.16
N ASP A 97 -17.82 -2.60 -0.43
CA ASP A 97 -18.35 -1.23 -0.39
C ASP A 97 -19.60 -1.09 -1.29
N ALA A 98 -19.73 -1.90 -2.34
CA ALA A 98 -20.89 -1.91 -3.22
C ALA A 98 -22.09 -2.65 -2.62
N ASN A 99 -21.87 -3.50 -1.60
CA ASN A 99 -22.91 -4.27 -0.91
C ASN A 99 -22.91 -4.00 0.60
N HIS A 100 -23.56 -2.91 1.00
CA HIS A 100 -23.66 -2.52 2.41
C HIS A 100 -24.37 -3.58 3.29
N ARG A 101 -25.25 -4.42 2.72
CA ARG A 101 -26.04 -5.42 3.46
C ARG A 101 -25.21 -6.63 3.86
N SER A 102 -24.21 -6.99 3.06
CA SER A 102 -23.38 -8.18 3.31
C SER A 102 -22.31 -7.94 4.39
N PHE A 103 -22.33 -6.80 5.08
CA PHE A 103 -21.22 -6.33 5.90
C PHE A 103 -20.71 -7.36 6.94
N ARG A 104 -21.61 -7.89 7.78
CA ARG A 104 -21.25 -8.92 8.80
C ARG A 104 -20.82 -10.22 8.15
N GLN A 105 -21.44 -10.56 7.03
CA GLN A 105 -21.15 -11.79 6.29
C GLN A 105 -19.73 -11.72 5.69
N THR A 106 -19.31 -10.57 5.16
CA THR A 106 -17.95 -10.39 4.62
C THR A 106 -16.87 -10.56 5.69
N ILE A 107 -17.06 -10.03 6.92
CA ILE A 107 -16.03 -10.15 7.96
C ILE A 107 -15.84 -11.62 8.32
N ALA A 108 -16.94 -12.32 8.53
CA ALA A 108 -16.89 -13.73 8.84
C ALA A 108 -16.40 -14.59 7.65
N SER A 109 -16.68 -14.19 6.41
CA SER A 109 -16.11 -14.87 5.24
C SER A 109 -14.60 -14.62 5.14
N VAL A 110 -14.11 -13.42 5.42
CA VAL A 110 -12.67 -13.13 5.46
C VAL A 110 -11.96 -13.96 6.54
N ILE A 111 -12.50 -13.97 7.76
CA ILE A 111 -11.92 -14.72 8.89
C ILE A 111 -11.85 -16.23 8.58
N LEU A 112 -12.83 -16.77 7.87
CA LEU A 112 -12.85 -18.18 7.47
C LEU A 112 -11.99 -18.45 6.22
N ALA A 113 -12.07 -17.59 5.20
CA ALA A 113 -11.43 -17.80 3.92
C ALA A 113 -9.91 -17.62 3.98
N THR A 114 -9.39 -16.71 4.82
CA THR A 114 -7.94 -16.48 4.89
C THR A 114 -7.15 -17.69 5.40
N PRO A 115 -7.49 -18.34 6.54
CA PRO A 115 -6.82 -19.56 6.96
C PRO A 115 -6.97 -20.69 5.96
N LEU A 116 -8.12 -20.80 5.31
CA LEU A 116 -8.37 -21.81 4.30
C LEU A 116 -7.51 -21.59 3.05
N LEU A 117 -7.37 -20.35 2.57
CA LEU A 117 -6.49 -19.97 1.47
C LEU A 117 -5.03 -20.37 1.76
N VAL A 118 -4.54 -20.03 2.96
CA VAL A 118 -3.19 -20.40 3.42
C VAL A 118 -3.06 -21.92 3.54
N GLY A 119 -4.04 -22.59 4.15
CA GLY A 119 -4.03 -24.04 4.31
C GLY A 119 -4.01 -24.78 2.99
N THR A 120 -4.82 -24.37 2.01
CA THR A 120 -4.82 -24.97 0.67
C THR A 120 -3.51 -24.74 -0.07
N CYS A 121 -2.89 -23.57 0.11
CA CYS A 121 -1.56 -23.33 -0.46
C CYS A 121 -0.50 -24.22 0.19
N MET A 122 -0.48 -24.33 1.53
CA MET A 122 0.45 -25.21 2.26
C MET A 122 0.30 -26.67 1.83
N VAL A 123 -0.94 -27.13 1.68
CA VAL A 123 -1.25 -28.49 1.22
C VAL A 123 -0.71 -28.75 -0.18
N LEU A 124 -0.81 -27.78 -1.09
CA LEU A 124 -0.21 -27.88 -2.43
C LEU A 124 1.32 -27.79 -2.39
N SER A 125 1.89 -26.87 -1.61
CA SER A 125 3.34 -26.71 -1.44
C SER A 125 4.00 -27.96 -0.89
N PHE A 126 3.32 -28.67 0.02
CA PHE A 126 3.79 -29.94 0.57
C PHE A 126 3.44 -31.16 -0.30
N GLN A 127 2.87 -30.95 -1.49
CA GLN A 127 2.47 -32.02 -2.42
C GLN A 127 1.57 -33.07 -1.77
N LEU A 128 0.71 -32.65 -0.82
CA LEU A 128 -0.22 -33.54 -0.12
C LEU A 128 -1.46 -33.90 -0.96
N VAL A 129 -1.57 -33.35 -2.18
CA VAL A 129 -2.69 -33.62 -3.09
C VAL A 129 -2.20 -34.57 -4.17
N ASP A 130 -2.79 -35.77 -4.18
CA ASP A 130 -2.59 -36.74 -5.25
C ASP A 130 -2.95 -36.11 -6.60
N ASP A 131 -2.07 -36.32 -7.60
CA ASP A 131 -2.14 -35.77 -8.97
C ASP A 131 -1.94 -34.25 -9.10
N ALA A 132 -1.44 -33.56 -8.07
CA ALA A 132 -1.07 -32.15 -8.22
C ALA A 132 0.10 -32.02 -9.20
N ARG A 133 -0.08 -31.16 -10.21
CA ARG A 133 0.90 -30.93 -11.26
C ARG A 133 1.99 -29.99 -10.77
N THR A 134 3.18 -30.52 -10.52
CA THR A 134 4.38 -29.72 -10.25
C THR A 134 5.04 -29.37 -11.59
N PHE A 135 4.67 -28.24 -12.17
CA PHE A 135 5.34 -27.73 -13.37
C PHE A 135 6.23 -26.53 -13.04
N ASP A 136 7.42 -26.54 -13.63
CA ASP A 136 8.33 -25.40 -13.64
C ASP A 136 7.84 -24.42 -14.72
N ILE A 137 7.38 -23.23 -14.34
CA ILE A 137 6.81 -22.25 -15.30
C ILE A 137 7.89 -21.73 -16.24
N VAL A 138 9.10 -21.56 -15.70
CA VAL A 138 10.25 -21.06 -16.45
C VAL A 138 11.39 -22.04 -16.26
N VAL A 139 11.69 -22.77 -17.34
CA VAL A 139 12.91 -23.58 -17.45
C VAL A 139 13.88 -22.77 -18.30
N SER A 140 14.74 -21.99 -17.65
CA SER A 140 15.86 -21.31 -18.31
C SER A 140 17.16 -21.90 -17.79
N GLY A 141 17.69 -22.89 -18.52
CA GLY A 141 18.84 -23.69 -18.07
C GLY A 141 18.52 -24.50 -16.81
N ASP A 142 19.45 -24.50 -15.84
CA ASP A 142 19.33 -25.23 -14.56
C ASP A 142 18.37 -24.57 -13.56
N LYS A 143 17.83 -23.39 -13.89
CA LYS A 143 16.92 -22.66 -13.02
C LYS A 143 15.48 -23.01 -13.36
N LYS A 144 14.81 -23.56 -12.36
CA LYS A 144 13.38 -23.87 -12.38
C LYS A 144 12.68 -22.91 -11.44
N ALA A 145 11.93 -21.95 -11.98
CA ALA A 145 11.02 -21.15 -11.18
C ALA A 145 9.73 -21.97 -10.99
N ALA A 146 9.51 -22.45 -9.76
CA ALA A 146 8.40 -23.35 -9.50
C ALA A 146 7.08 -22.58 -9.43
N LEU A 147 6.03 -23.15 -10.03
CA LEU A 147 4.66 -22.64 -9.92
C LEU A 147 4.22 -22.46 -8.45
N SER A 148 4.72 -23.31 -7.56
CA SER A 148 4.51 -23.24 -6.12
C SER A 148 4.89 -21.89 -5.53
N ASP A 149 6.00 -21.30 -5.98
CA ASP A 149 6.57 -20.10 -5.34
C ASP A 149 5.70 -18.88 -5.64
N MET A 150 5.23 -18.78 -6.88
CA MET A 150 4.26 -17.75 -7.27
C MET A 150 2.93 -17.94 -6.55
N LEU A 151 2.49 -19.18 -6.36
CA LEU A 151 1.25 -19.49 -5.64
C LEU A 151 1.34 -19.11 -4.16
N GLU A 152 2.43 -19.46 -3.48
CA GLU A 152 2.70 -19.06 -2.09
C GLU A 152 2.78 -17.56 -1.95
N PHE A 153 3.50 -16.91 -2.85
CA PHE A 153 3.68 -15.48 -2.87
C PHE A 153 2.32 -14.74 -3.02
N THR A 154 1.50 -15.16 -3.99
CA THR A 154 0.17 -14.57 -4.21
C THR A 154 -0.78 -14.86 -3.03
N THR A 155 -0.72 -16.06 -2.46
CA THR A 155 -1.48 -16.46 -1.27
C THR A 155 -1.17 -15.58 -0.08
N PHE A 156 0.12 -15.42 0.25
CA PHE A 156 0.55 -14.61 1.39
C PHE A 156 0.09 -13.15 1.23
N THR A 157 0.24 -12.61 0.03
CA THR A 157 -0.15 -11.24 -0.27
C THR A 157 -1.66 -11.05 -0.14
N LEU A 158 -2.46 -11.94 -0.73
CA LEU A 158 -3.92 -11.93 -0.59
C LEU A 158 -4.34 -12.08 0.88
N ALA A 159 -3.75 -13.01 1.62
CA ALA A 159 -4.03 -13.20 3.04
C ALA A 159 -3.82 -11.91 3.85
N VAL A 160 -2.70 -11.22 3.63
CA VAL A 160 -2.39 -9.95 4.29
C VAL A 160 -3.40 -8.85 3.92
N PHE A 161 -3.82 -8.75 2.65
CA PHE A 161 -4.87 -7.79 2.24
C PHE A 161 -6.23 -8.12 2.84
N MET A 162 -6.58 -9.40 2.94
CA MET A 162 -7.83 -9.83 3.54
C MET A 162 -7.85 -9.53 5.03
N VAL A 163 -6.77 -9.83 5.77
CA VAL A 163 -6.63 -9.46 7.18
C VAL A 163 -6.71 -7.95 7.38
N LYS A 164 -6.01 -7.15 6.56
CA LYS A 164 -6.14 -5.69 6.57
C LYS A 164 -7.59 -5.26 6.42
N LEU A 165 -8.28 -5.81 5.42
CA LEU A 165 -9.66 -5.45 5.14
C LEU A 165 -10.55 -5.77 6.35
N ALA A 166 -10.39 -6.95 6.97
CA ALA A 166 -11.13 -7.33 8.16
C ALA A 166 -10.82 -6.42 9.37
N ILE A 167 -9.56 -6.07 9.62
CA ILE A 167 -9.17 -5.21 10.75
C ILE A 167 -9.70 -3.79 10.56
N VAL A 168 -9.45 -3.19 9.40
CA VAL A 168 -9.94 -1.83 9.08
C VAL A 168 -11.45 -1.80 9.21
N LYS A 169 -12.13 -2.80 8.67
CA LYS A 169 -13.58 -2.91 8.74
C LYS A 169 -14.07 -3.08 10.18
N ARG A 170 -13.45 -3.94 10.99
CA ARG A 170 -13.80 -4.17 12.40
C ARG A 170 -13.66 -2.90 13.24
N ASN A 171 -12.51 -2.23 13.15
CA ASN A 171 -12.24 -1.00 13.89
C ASN A 171 -13.27 0.09 13.56
N ARG A 172 -13.76 0.10 12.32
CA ARG A 172 -14.74 1.08 11.85
C ARG A 172 -16.13 0.87 12.43
N ILE A 173 -16.58 -0.37 12.57
CA ILE A 173 -17.84 -0.70 13.26
C ILE A 173 -17.83 -0.14 14.68
N HIS A 174 -16.72 -0.36 15.39
CA HIS A 174 -16.58 0.10 16.76
C HIS A 174 -16.56 1.63 16.87
N SER A 175 -16.11 2.33 15.83
CA SER A 175 -16.12 3.79 15.79
C SER A 175 -17.44 4.40 15.29
N SER A 176 -18.36 3.62 14.72
CA SER A 176 -19.65 4.13 14.27
C SER A 176 -20.52 4.50 15.48
N PHE A 177 -20.88 5.78 15.59
CA PHE A 177 -21.62 6.32 16.73
C PHE A 177 -23.04 5.72 16.85
N PRO A 178 -23.53 5.44 18.08
CA PRO A 178 -24.91 5.03 18.30
C PRO A 178 -25.85 6.17 17.89
N GLY A 179 -26.60 5.97 16.80
CA GLY A 179 -27.63 6.92 16.34
C GLY A 179 -27.60 7.26 14.85
N TYR A 180 -26.48 7.04 14.15
CA TYR A 180 -26.38 7.30 12.70
C TYR A 180 -26.00 6.02 11.93
N SER A 181 -26.76 5.70 10.89
CA SER A 181 -26.54 4.58 9.97
C SER A 181 -25.43 4.85 8.94
N ASN A 182 -24.34 5.50 9.37
CA ASN A 182 -23.21 5.76 8.47
C ASN A 182 -22.43 4.46 8.28
N VAL A 183 -22.39 3.98 7.04
CA VAL A 183 -21.61 2.80 6.67
C VAL A 183 -20.27 3.28 6.09
N PRO A 184 -19.14 3.08 6.79
CA PRO A 184 -17.85 3.51 6.29
C PRO A 184 -17.40 2.61 5.14
N CYS A 185 -17.01 3.23 4.03
CA CYS A 185 -16.36 2.54 2.92
C CYS A 185 -14.92 2.17 3.31
N VAL A 186 -14.47 0.99 2.88
CA VAL A 186 -13.15 0.45 3.23
C VAL A 186 -12.15 0.62 2.09
N LEU A 187 -12.56 0.38 0.84
CA LEU A 187 -11.75 0.54 -0.36
C LEU A 187 -11.91 1.92 -0.99
N CYS A 188 -13.12 2.51 -0.97
CA CYS A 188 -13.35 3.86 -1.47
C CYS A 188 -12.73 4.89 -0.50
N LYS A 189 -11.68 5.57 -0.95
CA LYS A 189 -10.93 6.54 -0.14
C LYS A 189 -10.85 7.89 -0.85
N ALA A 190 -11.11 8.95 -0.11
CA ALA A 190 -10.99 10.32 -0.60
C ALA A 190 -9.54 10.79 -0.57
N THR A 191 -9.12 11.55 -1.58
CA THR A 191 -7.81 12.22 -1.53
C THR A 191 -7.89 13.44 -0.63
N LEU A 192 -6.90 13.59 0.25
CA LEU A 192 -6.81 14.72 1.17
C LEU A 192 -5.83 15.75 0.63
N ARG A 193 -6.14 17.03 0.86
CA ARG A 193 -5.29 18.16 0.50
C ARG A 193 -4.97 18.97 1.75
N LEU A 194 -3.68 19.26 1.94
CA LEU A 194 -3.23 20.16 3.00
C LEU A 194 -3.39 21.61 2.53
N ARG A 195 -4.13 22.43 3.29
CA ARG A 195 -4.20 23.87 3.05
C ARG A 195 -3.70 24.66 4.26
N PRO A 196 -2.84 25.67 4.07
CA PRO A 196 -2.45 26.57 5.15
C PRO A 196 -3.66 27.42 5.56
N VAL A 197 -3.84 27.57 6.87
CA VAL A 197 -4.86 28.43 7.49
C VAL A 197 -4.15 29.50 8.28
N ARG A 198 -4.29 30.75 7.82
CA ARG A 198 -3.77 31.93 8.52
C ARG A 198 -4.71 32.29 9.67
N LEU A 199 -4.23 32.24 10.91
CA LEU A 199 -5.00 32.58 12.11
C LEU A 199 -5.35 34.09 12.25
N GLY A 200 -5.31 34.87 11.17
CA GLY A 200 -5.18 36.32 11.20
C GLY A 200 -6.46 37.17 11.26
N SER A 201 -7.67 36.66 10.95
CA SER A 201 -8.88 37.51 10.96
C SER A 201 -10.15 36.90 11.54
N SER A 202 -10.13 35.63 11.96
CA SER A 202 -11.32 34.94 12.47
C SER A 202 -11.49 35.09 13.99
N ARG A 203 -11.27 36.27 14.56
CA ARG A 203 -11.66 36.56 15.96
C ARG A 203 -13.06 37.18 16.09
N ARG A 204 -13.74 37.49 14.97
CA ARG A 204 -15.13 37.99 14.98
C ARG A 204 -16.20 36.99 14.55
N HIS A 205 -15.83 35.90 13.91
CA HIS A 205 -16.74 34.78 13.68
C HIS A 205 -15.98 33.54 14.10
N GLY A 206 -16.46 32.86 15.14
CA GLY A 206 -15.96 31.55 15.51
C GLY A 206 -16.23 30.57 14.37
N ILE A 207 -15.34 30.57 13.37
CA ILE A 207 -15.31 29.52 12.36
C ILE A 207 -14.64 28.34 13.06
N THR A 208 -15.41 27.66 13.92
CA THR A 208 -15.16 26.26 14.19
C THR A 208 -15.13 25.58 12.81
N VAL A 209 -14.12 24.73 12.58
CA VAL A 209 -14.04 23.92 11.35
C VAL A 209 -15.34 23.13 11.13
N GLU A 210 -16.02 22.83 12.23
CA GLU A 210 -17.37 22.30 12.28
C GLU A 210 -18.40 23.23 11.61
N GLY A 211 -18.34 24.55 11.79
CA GLY A 211 -19.23 25.52 11.14
C GLY A 211 -19.06 25.62 9.61
N VAL A 212 -17.87 25.43 9.07
CA VAL A 212 -17.65 25.38 7.60
C VAL A 212 -18.16 24.07 7.02
N LEU A 213 -17.88 22.93 7.67
CA LEU A 213 -18.43 21.63 7.26
C LEU A 213 -19.97 21.59 7.40
N VAL A 214 -20.51 22.18 8.47
CA VAL A 214 -21.95 22.26 8.72
C VAL A 214 -22.61 23.23 7.74
N LYS A 215 -22.01 24.36 7.37
CA LYS A 215 -22.58 25.25 6.32
C LYS A 215 -22.60 24.57 4.95
N LEU A 216 -21.52 23.91 4.55
CA LEU A 216 -21.46 23.12 3.30
C LEU A 216 -22.46 21.96 3.28
N GLY A 217 -22.76 21.36 4.44
CA GLY A 217 -23.80 20.33 4.58
C GLY A 217 -25.22 20.90 4.59
N ARG A 218 -25.46 22.01 5.30
CA ARG A 218 -26.80 22.52 5.61
C ARG A 218 -27.45 23.27 4.45
N GLU A 219 -26.69 23.91 3.57
CA GLU A 219 -27.22 24.51 2.33
C GLU A 219 -27.59 23.47 1.25
N ARG A 220 -27.01 22.26 1.29
CA ARG A 220 -27.31 21.20 0.31
C ARG A 220 -28.39 20.21 0.73
N SER A 221 -28.74 20.15 2.02
CA SER A 221 -29.67 19.15 2.56
C SER A 221 -31.15 19.46 2.41
N ARG A 222 -31.56 20.68 2.01
CA ARG A 222 -33.01 21.03 2.03
C ARG A 222 -33.84 20.47 0.86
N ASP A 223 -33.22 20.09 -0.28
CA ASP A 223 -33.97 19.72 -1.50
C ASP A 223 -33.74 18.29 -2.06
N ARG A 224 -32.97 17.41 -1.39
CA ARG A 224 -32.54 16.13 -2.02
C ARG A 224 -32.60 14.90 -1.10
N LEU A 225 -33.77 14.66 -0.51
CA LEU A 225 -34.01 13.55 0.43
C LEU A 225 -34.13 12.14 -0.19
N SER A 226 -34.07 11.97 -1.52
CA SER A 226 -34.29 10.65 -2.16
C SER A 226 -33.05 9.96 -2.76
N LYS A 227 -31.88 10.63 -2.80
CA LYS A 227 -30.69 10.07 -3.47
C LYS A 227 -29.66 9.61 -2.45
N GLN A 228 -29.14 8.40 -2.66
CA GLN A 228 -27.98 7.87 -1.94
C GLN A 228 -26.80 8.84 -2.11
N GLN A 229 -26.18 9.29 -1.02
CA GLN A 229 -25.08 10.23 -1.06
C GLN A 229 -23.85 9.67 -0.34
N LEU A 230 -22.73 9.65 -1.05
CA LEU A 230 -21.42 9.45 -0.47
C LEU A 230 -21.00 10.75 0.20
N ILE A 231 -20.86 10.71 1.51
CA ILE A 231 -20.42 11.85 2.33
C ILE A 231 -18.97 11.55 2.73
N LEU A 232 -18.13 12.57 2.77
CA LEU A 232 -16.82 12.38 3.39
C LEU A 232 -17.05 12.09 4.87
N GLY A 233 -16.51 10.96 5.35
CA GLY A 233 -16.57 10.64 6.77
C GLY A 233 -15.97 11.77 7.59
N ARG A 234 -16.45 11.97 8.82
CA ARG A 234 -15.86 12.96 9.73
C ARG A 234 -14.40 12.57 9.95
N LEU A 235 -13.49 13.21 9.23
CA LEU A 235 -12.11 13.22 9.65
C LEU A 235 -12.10 13.98 10.98
N PRO A 236 -11.57 13.41 12.07
CA PRO A 236 -11.23 14.24 13.21
C PRO A 236 -10.35 15.33 12.62
N ALA A 237 -10.86 16.56 12.61
CA ALA A 237 -10.19 17.69 12.01
C ALA A 237 -8.97 17.97 12.87
N HIS A 238 -7.93 17.18 12.66
CA HIS A 238 -6.68 17.28 13.37
C HIS A 238 -6.07 18.57 12.85
N GLN A 239 -6.14 19.61 13.66
CA GLN A 239 -5.36 20.80 13.43
C GLN A 239 -3.91 20.39 13.67
N ILE A 240 -3.19 20.20 12.58
CA ILE A 240 -1.79 19.81 12.65
C ILE A 240 -1.00 21.11 12.71
N ASP A 241 -0.37 21.33 13.87
CA ASP A 241 0.57 22.43 13.99
C ASP A 241 1.85 22.08 13.22
N ALA A 242 2.11 22.87 12.18
CA ALA A 242 3.25 22.71 11.28
C ALA A 242 4.61 22.92 11.99
N ARG A 243 4.62 23.48 13.21
CA ARG A 243 5.81 23.74 14.00
C ARG A 243 6.36 22.51 14.72
N HIS A 244 5.52 21.48 14.93
CA HIS A 244 5.91 20.25 15.61
C HIS A 244 6.64 19.28 14.66
N THR A 245 7.80 19.72 14.17
CA THR A 245 8.76 18.91 13.41
C THR A 245 9.82 18.31 14.34
N PHE A 246 10.65 17.37 13.84
CA PHE A 246 11.74 16.80 14.65
C PHE A 246 12.77 17.86 15.05
N ALA A 247 13.21 18.68 14.09
CA ALA A 247 13.97 19.90 14.32
C ALA A 247 13.01 21.10 14.36
N PRO A 248 12.96 21.90 15.44
CA PRO A 248 12.01 22.98 15.59
C PRO A 248 12.25 24.07 14.55
N ILE A 249 11.38 24.12 13.53
CA ILE A 249 11.46 25.10 12.42
C ILE A 249 11.37 26.53 12.94
N SER A 250 10.64 26.78 14.03
CA SER A 250 10.50 28.11 14.64
C SER A 250 11.85 28.71 15.02
N TYR A 251 12.76 27.90 15.58
CA TYR A 251 14.09 28.35 15.96
C TYR A 251 14.93 28.70 14.73
N LEU A 252 14.91 27.81 13.71
CA LEU A 252 15.62 28.00 12.44
C LEU A 252 15.13 29.24 11.66
N LEU A 253 13.81 29.45 11.59
CA LEU A 253 13.23 30.62 10.90
C LEU A 253 13.44 31.93 11.65
N SER A 254 13.59 31.90 12.97
CA SER A 254 13.80 33.11 13.78
C SER A 254 15.20 33.73 13.61
N HIS A 255 16.19 32.95 13.16
CA HIS A 255 17.57 33.42 13.01
C HIS A 255 17.80 34.06 11.63
N PRO A 256 18.12 35.37 11.53
CA PRO A 256 18.34 36.06 10.26
C PRO A 256 19.54 35.52 9.47
N ALA A 257 20.55 34.98 10.17
CA ALA A 257 21.67 34.30 9.53
C ALA A 257 21.21 33.08 8.70
N TRP A 258 20.20 32.34 9.19
CA TRP A 258 19.70 31.16 8.50
C TRP A 258 19.02 31.48 7.17
N LEU A 259 18.33 32.63 7.07
CA LEU A 259 17.77 33.13 5.81
C LEU A 259 18.85 33.35 4.74
N ARG A 260 20.04 33.83 5.14
CA ARG A 260 21.19 33.99 4.25
C ARG A 260 21.71 32.63 3.77
N HIS A 261 21.80 31.66 4.68
CA HIS A 261 22.27 30.30 4.36
C HIS A 261 21.25 29.41 3.65
N ARG A 262 19.96 29.77 3.58
CA ARG A 262 18.91 28.96 2.92
C ARG A 262 19.16 28.72 1.42
N ARG A 263 19.85 29.63 0.72
CA ARG A 263 20.28 29.38 -0.67
C ARG A 263 21.38 28.31 -0.71
N GLY A 264 22.39 28.45 0.15
CA GLY A 264 23.48 27.49 0.29
C GLY A 264 23.00 26.10 0.69
N LEU A 265 22.12 25.99 1.69
CA LEU A 265 21.54 24.72 2.13
C LEU A 265 20.76 24.02 1.01
N ARG A 266 19.99 24.77 0.22
CA ARG A 266 19.26 24.19 -0.93
C ARG A 266 20.20 23.71 -2.02
N PHE A 267 21.25 24.47 -2.31
CA PHE A 267 22.26 24.06 -3.28
C PHE A 267 22.98 22.80 -2.78
N ALA A 268 23.47 22.82 -1.54
CA ALA A 268 24.14 21.69 -0.89
C ALA A 268 23.25 20.44 -0.84
N LEU A 269 21.96 20.57 -0.51
CA LEU A 269 21.06 19.42 -0.49
C LEU A 269 20.81 18.85 -1.89
N LYS A 270 20.71 19.71 -2.91
CA LYS A 270 20.57 19.25 -4.31
C LYS A 270 21.85 18.59 -4.81
N THR A 271 23.02 19.13 -4.50
CA THR A 271 24.30 18.53 -4.89
C THR A 271 24.51 17.22 -4.15
N VAL A 272 24.32 17.16 -2.83
CA VAL A 272 24.43 15.92 -2.05
C VAL A 272 23.42 14.88 -2.51
N GLY A 273 22.17 15.27 -2.78
CA GLY A 273 21.15 14.36 -3.31
C GLY A 273 21.49 13.83 -4.70
N LEU A 274 21.97 14.69 -5.60
CA LEU A 274 22.38 14.30 -6.95
C LEU A 274 23.63 13.42 -6.92
N THR A 275 24.64 13.78 -6.13
CA THR A 275 25.86 12.99 -5.95
C THR A 275 25.53 11.63 -5.35
N GLY A 276 24.72 11.58 -4.29
CA GLY A 276 24.26 10.33 -3.69
C GLY A 276 23.53 9.45 -4.71
N TYR A 277 22.61 10.03 -5.47
CA TYR A 277 21.86 9.32 -6.49
C TYR A 277 22.73 8.80 -7.65
N CYS A 278 23.59 9.64 -8.23
CA CYS A 278 24.46 9.27 -9.34
C CYS A 278 25.51 8.23 -8.92
N ALA A 279 26.10 8.38 -7.74
CA ALA A 279 27.07 7.44 -7.19
C ALA A 279 26.49 6.03 -6.97
N LEU A 280 25.17 5.92 -6.78
CA LEU A 280 24.48 4.62 -6.65
C LEU A 280 24.00 4.05 -7.98
N ALA A 281 23.65 4.91 -8.94
CA ALA A 281 23.28 4.49 -10.27
C ALA A 281 24.47 3.85 -11.01
N TRP A 282 25.69 4.32 -10.75
CA TRP A 282 26.90 3.83 -11.40
C TRP A 282 27.21 2.34 -11.13
N PRO A 283 27.28 1.85 -9.87
CA PRO A 283 27.47 0.43 -9.59
C PRO A 283 26.39 -0.46 -10.22
N MET A 284 25.15 0.01 -10.28
CA MET A 284 24.06 -0.71 -10.94
C MET A 284 24.27 -0.82 -12.45
N VAL A 285 24.67 0.28 -13.11
CA VAL A 285 25.03 0.27 -14.53
C VAL A 285 26.23 -0.66 -14.76
N SER A 286 27.25 -0.60 -13.91
CA SER A 286 28.44 -1.45 -14.03
C SER A 286 28.12 -2.95 -13.91
N THR A 287 27.19 -3.31 -13.01
CA THR A 287 26.74 -4.70 -12.84
C THR A 287 25.80 -5.14 -13.97
N LEU A 288 24.98 -4.22 -14.50
CA LEU A 288 24.08 -4.44 -15.63
C LEU A 288 24.78 -4.72 -16.94
N PHE A 289 25.77 -3.89 -17.29
CA PHE A 289 26.44 -3.96 -18.57
C PHE A 289 27.53 -5.04 -18.60
N GLY A 290 27.65 -5.86 -17.55
CA GLY A 290 28.54 -7.01 -17.55
C GLY A 290 29.97 -6.62 -17.92
N ILE A 291 30.49 -5.52 -17.39
CA ILE A 291 31.92 -5.18 -17.60
C ILE A 291 32.81 -6.31 -17.03
N SER A 292 32.26 -7.17 -16.15
CA SER A 292 32.84 -8.42 -15.69
C SER A 292 32.81 -9.60 -16.69
N SER A 293 32.15 -9.49 -17.85
CA SER A 293 32.24 -10.49 -18.93
C SER A 293 33.39 -10.26 -19.91
N VAL A 294 34.27 -9.29 -19.66
CA VAL A 294 35.61 -9.26 -20.28
C VAL A 294 36.49 -10.30 -19.57
N SER A 295 36.09 -11.56 -19.68
CA SER A 295 36.89 -12.72 -19.25
C SER A 295 37.86 -13.18 -20.34
N THR A 296 38.09 -12.35 -21.37
CA THR A 296 38.91 -12.73 -22.53
C THR A 296 40.29 -12.08 -22.59
N SER A 297 40.74 -11.31 -21.58
CA SER A 297 42.15 -10.89 -21.50
C SER A 297 42.59 -10.52 -20.06
N PRO A 298 43.76 -10.98 -19.59
CA PRO A 298 44.23 -10.76 -18.22
C PRO A 298 44.93 -9.40 -18.06
N SER A 299 44.23 -8.28 -18.24
CA SER A 299 44.72 -6.99 -17.76
C SER A 299 44.32 -6.81 -16.29
N ILE A 300 45.07 -7.46 -15.40
CA ILE A 300 44.90 -7.48 -13.94
C ILE A 300 44.75 -6.07 -13.31
N SER A 301 45.21 -5.03 -13.99
CA SER A 301 45.11 -3.64 -13.53
C SER A 301 43.71 -3.02 -13.63
N VAL A 302 42.88 -3.39 -14.61
CA VAL A 302 41.58 -2.72 -14.85
C VAL A 302 40.51 -3.21 -13.88
N SER A 303 40.51 -4.51 -13.55
CA SER A 303 39.54 -5.09 -12.62
C SER A 303 39.74 -4.56 -11.18
N ALA A 304 40.99 -4.44 -10.73
CA ALA A 304 41.32 -3.88 -9.42
C ALA A 304 40.90 -2.40 -9.29
N LEU A 305 41.10 -1.61 -10.34
CA LEU A 305 40.65 -0.22 -10.38
C LEU A 305 39.12 -0.12 -10.33
N LEU A 306 38.40 -0.98 -11.07
CA LEU A 306 36.93 -0.98 -11.06
C LEU A 306 36.35 -1.36 -9.69
N VAL A 307 36.93 -2.34 -8.99
CA VAL A 307 36.50 -2.72 -7.64
C VAL A 307 36.69 -1.56 -6.66
N THR A 308 37.89 -0.95 -6.65
CA THR A 308 38.17 0.18 -5.74
C THR A 308 37.29 1.40 -6.01
N VAL A 309 37.03 1.73 -7.28
CA VAL A 309 36.11 2.81 -7.67
C VAL A 309 34.67 2.49 -7.24
N ASN A 310 34.22 1.24 -7.41
CA ASN A 310 32.89 0.82 -7.01
C ASN A 310 32.70 0.89 -5.49
N GLY A 311 33.64 0.38 -4.70
CA GLY A 311 33.60 0.48 -3.24
C GLY A 311 33.57 1.91 -2.73
N PHE A 312 34.45 2.78 -3.24
CA PHE A 312 34.44 4.20 -2.89
C PHE A 312 33.12 4.88 -3.27
N SER A 313 32.61 4.61 -4.47
CA SER A 313 31.33 5.18 -4.94
C SER A 313 30.13 4.70 -4.10
N ALA A 314 30.15 3.45 -3.64
CA ALA A 314 29.09 2.89 -2.79
C ALA A 314 29.08 3.56 -1.41
N VAL A 315 30.24 3.71 -0.76
CA VAL A 315 30.36 4.38 0.55
C VAL A 315 29.96 5.84 0.44
N LEU A 316 30.48 6.56 -0.57
CA LEU A 316 30.13 7.96 -0.81
C LEU A 316 28.63 8.12 -1.11
N GLY A 317 28.09 7.27 -1.99
CA GLY A 317 26.68 7.27 -2.37
C GLY A 317 25.74 7.01 -1.18
N PHE A 318 26.08 6.06 -0.33
CA PHE A 318 25.34 5.75 0.89
C PHE A 318 25.42 6.90 1.90
N GLY A 319 26.61 7.44 2.17
CA GLY A 319 26.82 8.57 3.08
C GLY A 319 26.03 9.82 2.63
N CYS A 320 26.11 10.18 1.35
CA CYS A 320 25.34 11.28 0.78
C CYS A 320 23.82 11.03 0.88
N THR A 321 23.37 9.80 0.67
CA THR A 321 21.95 9.43 0.79
C THR A 321 21.45 9.57 2.23
N LEU A 322 22.21 9.12 3.22
CA LEU A 322 21.87 9.28 4.63
C LEU A 322 21.79 10.76 5.03
N VAL A 323 22.74 11.58 4.59
CA VAL A 323 22.72 13.03 4.86
C VAL A 323 21.50 13.68 4.20
N PHE A 324 21.22 13.34 2.93
CA PHE A 324 20.07 13.87 2.21
C PHE A 324 18.75 13.47 2.87
N CYS A 325 18.48 12.17 3.00
CA CYS A 325 17.23 11.66 3.57
C CYS A 325 17.08 12.02 5.05
N GLY A 326 18.17 11.98 5.83
CA GLY A 326 18.20 12.40 7.22
C GLY A 326 17.83 13.87 7.39
N THR A 327 18.27 14.74 6.49
CA THR A 327 17.84 16.15 6.47
C THR A 327 16.32 16.23 6.33
N PHE A 328 15.69 15.47 5.43
CA PHE A 328 14.23 15.46 5.30
C PHE A 328 13.53 14.95 6.56
N VAL A 329 14.06 13.91 7.21
CA VAL A 329 13.51 13.35 8.45
C VAL A 329 13.46 14.42 9.55
N LEU A 330 14.50 15.25 9.67
CA LEU A 330 14.52 16.36 10.64
C LEU A 330 13.37 17.36 10.43
N PHE A 331 12.87 17.52 9.20
CA PHE A 331 11.76 18.43 8.89
C PHE A 331 10.40 17.73 8.76
N TYR A 332 10.30 16.42 9.01
CA TYR A 332 9.01 15.74 9.05
C TYR A 332 8.20 16.20 10.26
N GLN A 333 6.90 16.42 10.02
CA GLN A 333 5.96 16.71 11.09
C GLN A 333 5.59 15.39 11.78
N ARG A 334 5.69 15.36 13.11
CA ARG A 334 5.68 14.11 13.90
C ARG A 334 4.36 13.34 13.77
N GLU A 335 3.23 14.05 13.79
CA GLU A 335 1.89 13.44 13.71
C GLU A 335 1.57 12.89 12.30
N LEU A 336 1.91 13.62 11.25
CA LEU A 336 1.80 13.19 9.86
C LEU A 336 2.72 12.01 9.61
N LEU A 337 3.95 12.05 10.12
CA LEU A 337 4.86 10.91 10.02
C LEU A 337 4.25 9.70 10.73
N LYS A 338 3.74 9.84 11.95
CA LYS A 338 3.05 8.75 12.66
C LYS A 338 1.86 8.21 11.86
N LEU A 339 1.04 9.09 11.25
CA LEU A 339 -0.06 8.70 10.38
C LEU A 339 0.40 7.96 9.11
N VAL A 340 1.53 8.37 8.52
CA VAL A 340 2.15 7.67 7.37
C VAL A 340 2.70 6.31 7.82
N LEU A 341 3.48 6.27 8.90
CA LEU A 341 4.13 5.06 9.40
C LEU A 341 3.12 4.01 9.89
N LEU A 342 1.98 4.44 10.44
CA LEU A 342 0.89 3.54 10.84
C LEU A 342 -0.06 3.19 9.67
N ASN A 343 0.12 3.80 8.50
CA ASN A 343 -0.67 3.44 7.33
C ASN A 343 -0.22 2.07 6.85
N PHE A 344 -1.18 1.16 6.67
CA PHE A 344 -0.90 -0.16 6.13
C PHE A 344 -0.14 -0.10 4.80
N ASP A 345 -0.48 0.84 3.91
CA ASP A 345 0.16 0.92 2.59
C ASP A 345 1.66 1.21 2.73
N PHE A 346 2.05 1.99 3.76
CA PHE A 346 3.44 2.22 4.11
C PHE A 346 4.07 0.98 4.76
N LEU A 347 3.44 0.41 5.79
CA LEU A 347 3.96 -0.76 6.53
C LEU A 347 4.17 -1.96 5.60
N PHE A 348 3.19 -2.24 4.75
CA PHE A 348 3.26 -3.30 3.77
C PHE A 348 4.40 -3.04 2.78
N SER A 349 4.46 -1.84 2.19
CA SER A 349 5.51 -1.51 1.21
C SER A 349 6.92 -1.55 1.82
N SER A 350 7.09 -1.00 3.03
CA SER A 350 8.37 -0.97 3.72
C SER A 350 8.82 -2.36 4.17
N ALA A 351 7.90 -3.20 4.68
CA ALA A 351 8.20 -4.58 5.03
C ALA A 351 8.59 -5.42 3.80
N GLN A 352 7.83 -5.31 2.70
CA GLN A 352 8.17 -5.99 1.45
C GLN A 352 9.52 -5.53 0.91
N ALA A 353 9.82 -4.23 0.99
CA ALA A 353 11.08 -3.68 0.47
C ALA A 353 12.26 -4.10 1.33
N THR A 354 12.10 -4.07 2.64
CA THR A 354 13.12 -4.51 3.58
C THR A 354 13.42 -6.00 3.38
N LEU A 355 12.39 -6.84 3.27
CA LEU A 355 12.58 -8.27 3.02
C LEU A 355 13.26 -8.52 1.67
N TYR A 356 12.84 -7.81 0.62
CA TYR A 356 13.47 -7.87 -0.70
C TYR A 356 14.96 -7.48 -0.64
N THR A 357 15.28 -6.34 -0.01
CA THR A 357 16.65 -5.86 0.19
C THR A 357 17.48 -6.87 0.99
N LEU A 358 16.96 -7.42 2.08
CA LEU A 358 17.66 -8.43 2.89
C LEU A 358 17.96 -9.69 2.08
N CYS A 359 17.00 -10.16 1.27
CA CYS A 359 17.22 -11.31 0.40
C CYS A 359 18.26 -11.02 -0.69
N LEU A 360 18.27 -9.81 -1.26
CA LEU A 360 19.32 -9.40 -2.20
C LEU A 360 20.69 -9.29 -1.53
N CYS A 361 20.77 -8.79 -0.30
CA CYS A 361 22.01 -8.75 0.47
C CYS A 361 22.52 -10.17 0.77
N ASP A 362 21.64 -11.09 1.16
CA ASP A 362 22.00 -12.51 1.37
C ASP A 362 22.49 -13.17 0.08
N MET A 363 21.81 -12.93 -1.05
CA MET A 363 22.24 -13.38 -2.37
C MET A 363 23.60 -12.80 -2.77
N ALA A 364 23.86 -11.53 -2.44
CA ALA A 364 25.16 -10.87 -2.61
C ALA A 364 26.21 -11.30 -1.56
N ARG A 365 25.91 -12.30 -0.72
CA ARG A 365 26.76 -12.82 0.36
C ARG A 365 27.25 -11.72 1.30
N TRP A 366 26.43 -10.71 1.52
CA TRP A 366 26.75 -9.57 2.36
C TRP A 366 28.03 -8.81 1.97
N ASN A 367 28.38 -8.79 0.67
CA ASN A 367 29.50 -7.97 0.21
C ASN A 367 29.24 -6.48 0.53
N ASP A 368 30.16 -5.83 1.25
CA ASP A 368 30.02 -4.48 1.79
C ASP A 368 29.56 -3.47 0.71
N GLU A 369 30.15 -3.54 -0.49
CA GLU A 369 29.84 -2.58 -1.55
C GLU A 369 28.39 -2.72 -2.06
N HIS A 370 27.97 -3.95 -2.37
CA HIS A 370 26.63 -4.22 -2.89
C HIS A 370 25.56 -4.01 -1.84
N THR A 371 25.81 -4.41 -0.59
CA THR A 371 24.87 -4.23 0.51
C THR A 371 24.60 -2.74 0.77
N LEU A 372 25.63 -1.90 0.75
CA LEU A 372 25.48 -0.45 0.89
C LEU A 372 24.60 0.15 -0.22
N VAL A 373 24.78 -0.29 -1.47
CA VAL A 373 23.93 0.15 -2.59
C VAL A 373 22.47 -0.27 -2.36
N MET A 374 22.23 -1.51 -1.96
CA MET A 374 20.87 -2.04 -1.74
C MET A 374 20.17 -1.35 -0.55
N PHE A 375 20.89 -1.10 0.55
CA PHE A 375 20.36 -0.32 1.67
C PHE A 375 20.09 1.13 1.29
N SER A 376 20.94 1.73 0.45
CA SER A 376 20.71 3.08 -0.04
C SER A 376 19.40 3.19 -0.84
N TRP A 377 19.10 2.20 -1.68
CA TRP A 377 17.82 2.16 -2.40
C TRP A 377 16.63 1.96 -1.49
N LEU A 378 16.77 1.14 -0.45
CA LEU A 378 15.76 1.02 0.59
C LEU A 378 15.50 2.38 1.26
N VAL A 379 16.56 3.13 1.61
CA VAL A 379 16.44 4.47 2.19
C VAL A 379 15.76 5.46 1.24
N TRP A 380 16.11 5.44 -0.05
CA TRP A 380 15.46 6.27 -1.07
C TRP A 380 13.97 5.94 -1.24
N LEU A 381 13.62 4.65 -1.24
CA LEU A 381 12.23 4.20 -1.30
C LEU A 381 11.46 4.66 -0.05
N LEU A 382 12.02 4.45 1.15
CA LEU A 382 11.41 4.89 2.40
C LEU A 382 11.22 6.41 2.42
N TRP A 383 12.22 7.18 1.97
CA TRP A 383 12.13 8.63 1.82
C TRP A 383 10.97 9.03 0.90
N ALA A 384 10.85 8.39 -0.27
CA ALA A 384 9.79 8.68 -1.23
C ALA A 384 8.39 8.40 -0.63
N LEU A 385 8.26 7.31 0.14
CA LEU A 385 7.04 6.97 0.86
C LEU A 385 6.75 7.95 2.02
N THR A 386 7.76 8.50 2.70
CA THR A 386 7.54 9.45 3.81
C THR A 386 7.39 10.91 3.36
N LEU A 387 7.41 11.22 2.07
CA LEU A 387 7.26 12.60 1.57
C LEU A 387 5.94 13.30 1.96
N ASP A 388 4.90 12.53 2.29
CA ASP A 388 3.64 13.09 2.80
C ASP A 388 3.75 13.66 4.21
N ALA A 389 4.76 13.25 5.00
CA ALA A 389 5.02 13.80 6.32
C ALA A 389 5.56 15.25 6.29
N LEU A 390 6.00 15.72 5.12
CA LEU A 390 6.53 17.06 4.92
C LEU A 390 5.40 18.07 4.66
N THR A 391 5.29 19.11 5.49
CA THR A 391 4.24 20.12 5.34
C THR A 391 4.43 20.98 4.08
N PRO A 392 3.36 21.56 3.50
CA PRO A 392 3.47 22.43 2.33
C PRO A 392 4.39 23.64 2.55
N VAL A 393 4.38 24.18 3.78
CA VAL A 393 5.24 25.30 4.21
C VAL A 393 6.71 24.90 4.06
N VAL A 394 7.10 23.72 4.58
CA VAL A 394 8.49 23.24 4.45
C VAL A 394 8.86 22.94 2.99
N LYS A 395 7.96 22.32 2.23
CA LYS A 395 8.17 22.00 0.81
C LYS A 395 8.44 23.26 -0.01
N ARG A 396 7.53 24.25 0.07
CA ARG A 396 7.57 25.45 -0.77
C ARG A 396 8.58 26.46 -0.27
N ASP A 397 8.58 26.72 1.03
CA ASP A 397 9.44 27.75 1.58
C ASP A 397 10.84 27.16 1.72
N ILE A 398 11.05 26.19 2.61
CA ILE A 398 12.42 25.79 2.97
C ILE A 398 13.17 25.21 1.78
N PHE A 399 12.62 24.18 1.13
CA PHE A 399 13.34 23.44 0.11
C PHE A 399 13.06 23.89 -1.34
N ARG A 400 11.92 24.55 -1.61
CA ARG A 400 11.36 24.67 -2.96
C ARG A 400 11.34 23.32 -3.69
N PHE A 401 10.89 22.30 -2.96
CA PHE A 401 10.89 20.91 -3.39
C PHE A 401 9.51 20.53 -3.96
N SER A 402 9.50 20.03 -5.19
CA SER A 402 8.31 19.43 -5.80
C SER A 402 8.32 17.92 -5.55
N LYS A 403 7.17 17.33 -5.21
CA LYS A 403 7.02 15.86 -5.07
C LYS A 403 7.43 15.12 -6.34
N ARG A 404 7.29 15.76 -7.50
CA ARG A 404 7.68 15.20 -8.81
C ARG A 404 9.17 14.88 -8.89
N LEU A 405 10.01 15.53 -8.08
CA LEU A 405 11.44 15.23 -8.01
C LEU A 405 11.73 13.83 -7.44
N ALA A 406 10.77 13.19 -6.76
CA ALA A 406 10.90 11.81 -6.33
C ALA A 406 10.56 10.80 -7.44
N ALA A 407 9.90 11.22 -8.53
CA ALA A 407 9.53 10.32 -9.61
C ALA A 407 10.75 9.71 -10.33
N PRO A 408 11.83 10.46 -10.68
CA PRO A 408 13.05 9.88 -11.24
C PRO A 408 13.67 8.81 -10.35
N VAL A 409 13.69 9.03 -9.03
CA VAL A 409 14.19 8.05 -8.05
C VAL A 409 13.36 6.78 -8.06
N MET A 410 12.03 6.90 -8.09
CA MET A 410 11.15 5.74 -8.16
C MET A 410 11.24 5.01 -9.50
N ILE A 411 11.49 5.73 -10.61
CA ILE A 411 11.70 5.14 -11.94
C ILE A 411 13.01 4.36 -11.98
N THR A 412 14.09 4.83 -11.36
CA THR A 412 15.33 4.07 -11.31
C THR A 412 15.25 2.86 -10.39
N ILE A 413 14.57 2.95 -9.25
CA ILE A 413 14.25 1.77 -8.43
C ILE A 413 13.43 0.76 -9.25
N LEU A 414 12.47 1.24 -10.06
CA LEU A 414 11.70 0.37 -10.96
C LEU A 414 12.57 -0.29 -12.02
N ALA A 415 13.43 0.48 -12.70
CA ALA A 415 14.38 -0.04 -13.68
C ALA A 415 15.29 -1.09 -13.05
N ALA A 416 15.72 -0.87 -11.82
CA ALA A 416 16.52 -1.83 -11.09
C ALA A 416 15.82 -3.11 -10.70
N ASN A 417 14.54 -3.03 -10.34
CA ASN A 417 13.74 -4.23 -10.15
C ASN A 417 13.60 -5.02 -11.46
N CYS A 418 13.43 -4.35 -12.61
CA CYS A 418 13.45 -5.01 -13.92
C CYS A 418 14.79 -5.68 -14.20
N THR A 419 15.90 -5.02 -13.87
CA THR A 419 17.25 -5.58 -13.96
C THR A 419 17.41 -6.84 -13.13
N VAL A 420 17.05 -6.78 -11.85
CA VAL A 420 17.16 -7.93 -10.93
C VAL A 420 16.30 -9.08 -11.46
N PHE A 421 15.07 -8.80 -11.87
CA PHE A 421 14.19 -9.78 -12.49
C PHE A 421 14.81 -10.42 -13.74
N TYR A 422 15.36 -9.60 -14.64
CA TYR A 422 16.04 -10.07 -15.85
C TYR A 422 17.23 -10.97 -15.52
N VAL A 423 18.10 -10.56 -14.59
CA VAL A 423 19.28 -11.33 -14.19
C VAL A 423 18.88 -12.66 -13.52
N LEU A 424 17.84 -12.66 -12.69
CA LEU A 424 17.37 -13.88 -12.02
C LEU A 424 16.86 -14.92 -13.02
N ILE A 425 16.10 -14.47 -14.02
CA ILE A 425 15.44 -15.35 -15.00
C ILE A 425 16.37 -15.73 -16.16
N PHE A 426 17.03 -14.76 -16.78
CA PHE A 426 17.69 -14.96 -18.07
C PHE A 426 19.21 -15.11 -17.98
N SER A 427 19.85 -14.83 -16.83
CA SER A 427 21.30 -14.97 -16.73
C SER A 427 21.70 -16.41 -16.40
N PRO A 428 22.28 -17.18 -17.37
CA PRO A 428 22.73 -18.54 -17.13
C PRO A 428 23.96 -18.59 -16.22
N LYS A 429 24.76 -17.51 -16.22
CA LYS A 429 26.01 -17.38 -15.45
C LYS A 429 25.83 -16.68 -14.11
N ALA A 430 24.62 -16.31 -13.71
CA ALA A 430 24.41 -15.76 -12.38
C ALA A 430 24.67 -16.86 -11.33
N THR A 431 25.95 -16.98 -10.95
CA THR A 431 26.50 -17.74 -9.82
C THR A 431 25.97 -17.29 -8.47
N VAL A 432 25.03 -16.33 -8.48
CA VAL A 432 24.18 -15.94 -7.36
C VAL A 432 23.18 -17.08 -7.12
N GLY A 433 23.70 -18.24 -6.71
CA GLY A 433 22.91 -19.38 -6.28
C GLY A 433 22.09 -18.96 -5.07
N GLY A 434 20.77 -19.16 -5.15
CA GLY A 434 19.89 -18.95 -4.00
C GLY A 434 20.36 -19.85 -2.87
N ARG A 435 20.66 -19.25 -1.71
CA ARG A 435 20.95 -20.00 -0.49
C ARG A 435 19.68 -20.72 -0.07
N GLU A 436 19.80 -21.97 0.34
CA GLU A 436 18.70 -22.69 0.97
C GLU A 436 18.51 -22.12 2.39
N LEU A 437 17.37 -21.46 2.63
CA LEU A 437 17.05 -20.84 3.92
C LEU A 437 16.40 -21.84 4.86
N LEU A 438 15.51 -22.67 4.32
CA LEU A 438 14.76 -23.66 5.07
C LEU A 438 14.69 -24.94 4.25
N ARG A 439 14.99 -26.08 4.88
CA ARG A 439 14.81 -27.41 4.30
C ARG A 439 13.94 -28.22 5.25
N VAL A 440 12.75 -28.57 4.82
CA VAL A 440 11.78 -29.38 5.58
C VAL A 440 11.57 -30.70 4.86
N THR A 441 11.90 -31.80 5.52
CA THR A 441 11.55 -33.16 5.07
C THR A 441 10.11 -33.46 5.50
N VAL A 442 9.18 -33.51 4.55
CA VAL A 442 7.75 -33.72 4.85
C VAL A 442 7.41 -35.21 4.91
N HIS A 443 7.86 -35.97 3.91
CA HIS A 443 7.74 -37.42 3.84
C HIS A 443 9.11 -38.01 3.50
N SER A 444 9.33 -39.31 3.71
CA SER A 444 10.65 -39.97 3.55
C SER A 444 11.32 -39.75 2.19
N SER A 445 10.55 -39.33 1.18
CA SER A 445 11.02 -39.08 -0.18
C SER A 445 10.86 -37.63 -0.66
N TYR A 446 10.21 -36.74 0.12
CA TYR A 446 9.94 -35.35 -0.31
C TYR A 446 10.60 -34.32 0.62
N VAL A 447 11.49 -33.53 0.02
CA VAL A 447 12.21 -32.44 0.68
C VAL A 447 11.70 -31.12 0.10
N TYR A 448 10.98 -30.36 0.91
CA TYR A 448 10.59 -28.99 0.59
C TYR A 448 11.75 -28.06 0.98
N SER A 449 12.29 -27.32 0.02
CA SER A 449 13.37 -26.35 0.26
C SER A 449 12.93 -24.96 -0.16
N VAL A 450 13.01 -23.99 0.76
CA VAL A 450 12.80 -22.57 0.45
C VAL A 450 14.13 -21.94 0.13
N ARG A 451 14.26 -21.35 -1.07
CA ARG A 451 15.50 -20.70 -1.51
C ARG A 451 15.35 -19.19 -1.59
N THR A 452 16.44 -18.45 -1.33
CA THR A 452 16.41 -16.99 -1.33
C THR A 452 15.98 -16.41 -2.69
N ASN A 453 16.39 -17.01 -3.81
CA ASN A 453 16.04 -16.57 -5.17
C ASN A 453 14.53 -16.64 -5.45
N GLU A 454 13.84 -17.65 -4.93
CA GLU A 454 12.39 -17.83 -5.08
C GLU A 454 11.63 -16.71 -4.33
N ILE A 455 12.08 -16.40 -3.11
CA ILE A 455 11.56 -15.27 -2.34
C ILE A 455 11.81 -13.96 -3.10
N VAL A 456 13.02 -13.72 -3.59
CA VAL A 456 13.33 -12.49 -4.35
C VAL A 456 12.46 -12.37 -5.59
N LEU A 457 12.23 -13.47 -6.32
CA LEU A 457 11.40 -13.47 -7.52
C LEU A 457 9.94 -13.09 -7.21
N GLY A 458 9.34 -13.63 -6.16
CA GLY A 458 8.01 -13.23 -5.73
C GLY A 458 7.94 -11.75 -5.32
N ARG A 459 8.97 -11.26 -4.62
CA ARG A 459 9.02 -9.88 -4.12
C ARG A 459 9.32 -8.85 -5.21
N VAL A 460 10.09 -9.18 -6.24
CA VAL A 460 10.44 -8.22 -7.30
C VAL A 460 9.22 -7.84 -8.14
N VAL A 461 8.32 -8.79 -8.41
CA VAL A 461 7.04 -8.52 -9.10
C VAL A 461 6.18 -7.55 -8.28
N MET A 462 6.13 -7.73 -6.96
CA MET A 462 5.41 -6.81 -6.08
C MET A 462 6.03 -5.44 -6.00
N MET A 463 7.36 -5.38 -5.87
CA MET A 463 8.09 -4.13 -5.88
C MET A 463 7.84 -3.38 -7.19
N PHE A 464 7.80 -4.09 -8.32
CA PHE A 464 7.49 -3.51 -9.62
C PHE A 464 6.07 -2.92 -9.68
N LEU A 465 5.06 -3.70 -9.30
CA LEU A 465 3.65 -3.25 -9.29
C LEU A 465 3.45 -2.08 -8.31
N TRP A 466 4.08 -2.14 -7.14
CA TRP A 466 3.95 -1.08 -6.16
C TRP A 466 4.71 0.19 -6.53
N CYS A 467 5.94 0.08 -7.01
CA CYS A 467 6.74 1.22 -7.45
C CYS A 467 6.06 1.90 -8.65
N SER A 468 5.52 1.15 -9.61
CA SER A 468 4.77 1.73 -10.73
C SER A 468 3.53 2.51 -10.27
N ARG A 469 2.77 1.99 -9.29
CA ARG A 469 1.69 2.74 -8.63
C ARG A 469 2.19 4.05 -8.05
N GLN A 470 3.29 4.02 -7.29
CA GLN A 470 3.84 5.23 -6.66
C GLN A 470 4.31 6.24 -7.70
N VAL A 471 4.94 5.79 -8.79
CA VAL A 471 5.33 6.66 -9.92
C VAL A 471 4.10 7.36 -10.50
N VAL A 472 3.03 6.60 -10.81
CA VAL A 472 1.78 7.18 -11.33
C VAL A 472 1.20 8.21 -10.35
N LEU A 473 1.18 7.91 -9.04
CA LEU A 473 0.69 8.84 -8.03
C LEU A 473 1.56 10.11 -7.95
N LEU A 474 2.88 9.98 -7.96
CA LEU A 474 3.81 11.12 -7.93
C LEU A 474 3.69 12.02 -9.16
N LEU A 475 3.40 11.45 -10.33
CA LEU A 475 3.28 12.20 -11.58
C LEU A 475 1.90 12.87 -11.74
N THR A 476 0.83 12.19 -11.32
CA THR A 476 -0.55 12.66 -11.53
C THR A 476 -1.08 13.58 -10.43
N ARG A 477 -0.61 13.42 -9.18
CA ARG A 477 -1.14 14.15 -8.02
C ARG A 477 -0.56 15.55 -7.90
N LYS A 478 -1.37 16.48 -7.37
CA LYS A 478 -0.93 17.85 -7.06
C LYS A 478 -0.01 17.86 -5.84
N GLU A 479 0.87 18.86 -5.74
CA GLU A 479 1.87 18.93 -4.66
C GLU A 479 1.29 18.98 -3.24
N ASP A 480 0.09 19.54 -3.09
CA ASP A 480 -0.62 19.67 -1.80
C ASP A 480 -1.46 18.44 -1.45
N GLU A 481 -1.66 17.51 -2.39
CA GLU A 481 -2.44 16.29 -2.17
C GLU A 481 -1.57 15.24 -1.47
N LEU A 482 -2.14 14.55 -0.49
CA LEU A 482 -1.50 13.44 0.21
C LEU A 482 -1.66 12.15 -0.60
N ASN A 483 -0.56 11.44 -0.83
CA ASN A 483 -0.49 10.24 -1.66
C ASN A 483 -0.92 8.98 -0.88
N LEU A 484 -0.36 8.80 0.33
CA LEU A 484 -0.59 7.67 1.23
C LEU A 484 -1.72 7.95 2.22
N ILE A 485 -1.74 9.14 2.83
CA ILE A 485 -2.81 9.50 3.78
C ILE A 485 -4.08 9.83 2.97
N ARG A 486 -5.11 9.01 3.13
CA ARG A 486 -6.40 9.21 2.47
C ARG A 486 -7.53 9.33 3.48
N GLY A 487 -8.55 10.09 3.12
CA GLY A 487 -9.77 10.26 3.88
C GLY A 487 -10.73 9.10 3.65
N PHE A 488 -11.59 8.86 4.61
CA PHE A 488 -12.63 7.83 4.50
C PHE A 488 -13.89 8.45 3.89
N VAL A 489 -14.58 7.65 3.09
CA VAL A 489 -15.90 7.99 2.57
C VAL A 489 -16.91 7.18 3.37
N GLU A 490 -17.99 7.82 3.78
CA GLU A 490 -19.11 7.20 4.48
C GLU A 490 -20.35 7.27 3.61
N TYR A 491 -21.14 6.22 3.66
CA TYR A 491 -22.42 6.14 2.99
C TYR A 491 -23.53 6.47 3.99
N LEU A 492 -24.37 7.45 3.65
CA LEU A 492 -25.59 7.72 4.41
C LEU A 492 -26.70 6.79 3.90
N SER A 493 -27.06 5.78 4.69
CA SER A 493 -28.20 4.93 4.37
C SER A 493 -29.50 5.56 4.90
N PRO A 494 -30.45 5.94 4.02
CA PRO A 494 -31.77 6.39 4.46
C PRO A 494 -32.59 5.26 5.09
N TYR A 495 -32.22 4.01 4.82
CA TYR A 495 -32.84 2.85 5.45
C TYR A 495 -32.13 2.55 6.77
N ALA A 496 -32.90 2.45 7.86
CA ALA A 496 -32.47 1.90 9.13
C ALA A 496 -32.22 0.38 8.98
N SER A 497 -31.18 0.01 8.22
CA SER A 497 -30.83 -1.39 7.94
C SER A 497 -30.30 -2.11 9.18
N PHE A 498 -29.99 -1.37 10.24
CA PHE A 498 -29.53 -1.89 11.51
C PHE A 498 -30.57 -1.49 12.56
N PRO A 499 -31.28 -2.44 13.19
CA PRO A 499 -32.00 -2.13 14.41
C PRO A 499 -30.97 -1.53 15.36
N SER A 500 -31.23 -0.31 15.82
CA SER A 500 -30.41 0.34 16.83
C SER A 500 -30.23 -0.64 17.98
N PHE A 501 -28.99 -1.08 18.19
CA PHE A 501 -28.62 -1.70 19.46
C PHE A 501 -29.13 -0.72 20.52
N ARG A 502 -30.10 -1.14 21.37
CA ARG A 502 -30.77 -0.32 22.39
C ARG A 502 -29.72 0.53 23.10
N ALA A 503 -29.51 1.75 22.59
CA ALA A 503 -28.89 2.79 23.37
C ALA A 503 -29.95 3.11 24.40
N GLY A 504 -29.64 2.86 25.67
CA GLY A 504 -30.47 3.34 26.77
C GLY A 504 -30.77 4.83 26.57
N PRO A 505 -31.89 5.32 27.11
CA PRO A 505 -32.33 6.70 26.93
C PRO A 505 -31.18 7.66 27.22
N VAL A 506 -30.64 8.28 26.17
CA VAL A 506 -29.60 9.30 26.29
C VAL A 506 -30.31 10.54 26.83
N ALA A 507 -30.03 10.88 28.09
CA ALA A 507 -30.55 12.07 28.73
C ALA A 507 -30.21 13.32 27.88
N PRO A 508 -31.15 14.27 27.72
CA PRO A 508 -30.91 15.48 26.95
C PRO A 508 -29.76 16.28 27.58
N SER A 509 -28.67 16.43 26.83
CA SER A 509 -27.55 17.29 27.21
C SER A 509 -28.01 18.75 27.16
N THR A 510 -28.23 19.34 28.33
CA THR A 510 -28.46 20.77 28.52
C THR A 510 -27.28 21.58 27.96
N SER A 511 -27.57 22.39 26.94
CA SER A 511 -26.63 23.37 26.39
C SER A 511 -26.45 24.53 27.37
N ALA A 512 -25.33 24.54 28.10
CA ALA A 512 -24.93 25.70 28.90
C ALA A 512 -24.42 26.81 27.98
N SER A 513 -25.13 27.94 28.00
CA SER A 513 -24.72 29.22 27.44
C SER A 513 -23.71 29.86 28.41
N CYS A 514 -22.48 30.10 27.95
CA CYS A 514 -21.52 30.96 28.64
C CYS A 514 -21.25 32.19 27.78
N ASP A 515 -21.92 33.27 28.13
CA ASP A 515 -21.48 34.65 27.92
C ASP A 515 -20.32 34.93 28.88
N ASP A 516 -19.17 35.41 28.39
CA ASP A 516 -18.37 36.36 29.15
C ASP A 516 -17.43 37.19 28.25
N GLY A 517 -17.46 38.49 28.47
CA GLY A 517 -16.65 39.48 27.77
C GLY A 517 -15.54 40.01 28.66
N ARG A 518 -14.30 40.02 28.15
CA ARG A 518 -13.28 40.96 28.67
C ARG A 518 -12.22 41.33 27.65
N ARG A 519 -12.04 42.65 27.50
CA ARG A 519 -10.96 43.33 26.76
C ARG A 519 -9.60 43.04 27.40
N ASN A 520 -8.57 42.86 26.57
CA ASN A 520 -7.27 43.53 26.75
C ASN A 520 -6.44 43.55 25.45
N ARG A 521 -5.80 44.71 25.20
CA ARG A 521 -4.82 44.99 24.13
C ARG A 521 -3.42 44.71 24.66
N LEU A 522 -2.55 44.08 23.88
CA LEU A 522 -1.33 44.67 23.28
C LEU A 522 -0.54 43.60 22.50
N ARG A 523 0.32 44.10 21.62
CA ARG A 523 0.92 43.49 20.43
C ARG A 523 1.98 42.42 20.73
N GLU A 524 1.96 41.35 19.94
CA GLU A 524 3.04 40.98 19.01
C GLU A 524 2.49 39.95 18.00
N LEU A 525 2.41 40.33 16.72
CA LEU A 525 2.04 39.44 15.62
C LEU A 525 3.28 38.70 15.16
N ARG A 526 3.35 37.38 15.39
CA ARG A 526 4.30 36.50 14.69
C ARG A 526 3.60 35.27 14.12
N LEU A 527 3.89 35.03 12.84
CA LEU A 527 3.33 34.01 11.96
C LEU A 527 3.23 32.62 12.61
N GLY A 528 2.01 32.11 12.74
CA GLY A 528 1.73 30.68 12.92
C GLY A 528 0.67 30.24 11.94
N GLU A 529 1.07 29.61 10.83
CA GLU A 529 0.13 28.95 9.93
C GLU A 529 -0.17 27.55 10.48
N ARG A 530 -1.43 27.32 10.87
CA ARG A 530 -1.94 25.96 11.12
C ARG A 530 -2.31 25.36 9.78
N VAL A 531 -2.09 24.06 9.59
CA VAL A 531 -2.53 23.38 8.36
C VAL A 531 -3.80 22.61 8.68
N VAL A 532 -4.84 22.81 7.86
CA VAL A 532 -6.08 22.04 7.94
C VAL A 532 -6.09 21.04 6.80
N VAL A 533 -6.44 19.80 7.15
CA VAL A 533 -6.66 18.72 6.20
C VAL A 533 -8.05 18.91 5.61
N ILE A 534 -8.14 19.19 4.32
CA ILE A 534 -9.41 19.41 3.62
C ILE A 534 -9.54 18.32 2.55
N PRO A 535 -10.72 17.68 2.38
CA PRO A 535 -10.96 16.82 1.23
C PRO A 535 -10.70 17.57 -0.08
N SER A 536 -10.04 16.92 -1.03
CA SER A 536 -10.12 17.40 -2.41
C SER A 536 -11.52 17.06 -2.95
N PRO A 537 -12.21 17.99 -3.65
CA PRO A 537 -13.39 17.60 -4.40
C PRO A 537 -13.02 16.42 -5.30
N LEU A 538 -13.86 15.37 -5.29
CA LEU A 538 -13.81 14.32 -6.30
C LEU A 538 -13.87 15.03 -7.65
N THR A 539 -12.82 14.86 -8.45
CA THR A 539 -12.68 15.47 -9.77
C THR A 539 -14.01 15.43 -10.51
N ASP A 540 -14.43 16.58 -11.01
CA ASP A 540 -15.63 16.74 -11.84
C ASP A 540 -15.73 15.53 -12.78
N GLY A 541 -16.84 14.79 -12.68
CA GLY A 541 -17.17 13.77 -13.67
C GLY A 541 -17.11 14.39 -15.07
N PRO A 542 -16.97 13.58 -16.13
CA PRO A 542 -16.86 14.08 -17.49
C PRO A 542 -17.97 15.11 -17.70
N ARG A 543 -17.57 16.38 -17.96
CA ARG A 543 -18.50 17.43 -18.35
C ARG A 543 -19.25 16.85 -19.54
N GLN A 544 -20.55 16.61 -19.36
CA GLN A 544 -21.43 16.32 -20.48
C GLN A 544 -21.34 17.53 -21.39
N HIS A 545 -20.62 17.35 -22.50
CA HIS A 545 -20.76 18.18 -23.68
C HIS A 545 -21.92 17.61 -24.50
#